data_AF-A0A6A5KA92-F1
#
_entry.id   AF-A0A6A5KA92-F1
#
_cell.length_a   1.000
_cell.length_b   1.000
_cell.length_c   1.000
_cell.angle_alpha   90.00
_cell.angle_beta   90.00
_cell.angle_gamma   90.00
#
_symmetry.space_group_name_H-M   'P 1'
#
loop_
_entity.id
_entity.type
_entity.pdbx_description
1 polymer ?
#
loop_
_entity_poly.entity_id
_entity_poly.type
_entity_poly.pdbx_seq_one_letter_code
_entity_poly.pdbx_strand_id
1 'polypeptide(L)'
;MVRWTDMDSDAERLPDGFERTGYDADTQTYTFRDANGNLYESEPGNRYGELQRVDSCSADTEPAHSTIRPDGRVPPRSFAEILGERDNAVKKDNREAVRMMLPFALLVLVFLMLVFKLLYRPETDHGDRQVVDCAQGSHEIQIAHGDTCWEVAQRLGLGVKELLGLHGNELIDCDALRIGQGICVPM
;
A
#
# COMPACT_ATOMS: atom_id res chain seq x y z
N MET A 1 -0.23 -45.80 1.77
CA MET A 1 0.46 -45.09 2.86
C MET A 1 1.83 -44.72 2.33
N VAL A 2 2.05 -43.44 1.99
CA VAL A 2 3.30 -43.00 1.35
C VAL A 2 4.41 -43.09 2.39
N ARG A 3 5.34 -44.03 2.19
CA ARG A 3 6.56 -44.18 2.97
C ARG A 3 7.53 -43.13 2.45
N TRP A 4 7.67 -42.03 3.18
CA TRP A 4 8.76 -41.08 2.95
C TRP A 4 10.06 -41.85 3.14
N THR A 5 10.75 -42.11 2.04
CA THR A 5 12.15 -42.54 2.07
C THR A 5 12.95 -41.40 2.66
N ASP A 6 13.59 -41.69 3.77
CA ASP A 6 14.59 -40.92 4.50
C ASP A 6 15.80 -40.63 3.59
N MET A 7 15.60 -39.75 2.59
CA MET A 7 16.60 -39.40 1.56
C MET A 7 17.56 -38.30 2.03
N ASP A 8 17.40 -37.80 3.25
CA ASP A 8 18.23 -36.75 3.86
C ASP A 8 19.17 -37.30 4.96
N SER A 9 19.51 -38.59 4.91
CA SER A 9 20.63 -39.10 5.70
C SER A 9 21.90 -38.43 5.19
N ASP A 10 22.49 -37.56 6.01
CA ASP A 10 23.77 -36.91 5.71
C ASP A 10 24.96 -37.65 6.31
N ALA A 11 24.74 -38.88 6.77
CA ALA A 11 25.75 -39.72 7.38
C ALA A 11 26.99 -39.91 6.48
N GLU A 12 26.82 -39.91 5.15
CA GLU A 12 27.92 -40.04 4.19
C GLU A 12 28.71 -38.74 3.97
N ARG A 13 28.21 -37.59 4.45
CA ARG A 13 28.80 -36.25 4.25
C ARG A 13 29.38 -35.68 5.52
N LEU A 14 28.91 -36.15 6.67
CA LEU A 14 29.39 -35.73 7.97
C LEU A 14 30.47 -36.70 8.47
N PRO A 15 31.36 -36.24 9.37
CA PRO A 15 32.26 -37.14 10.08
C PRO A 15 31.48 -38.23 10.83
N ASP A 16 32.08 -39.40 10.99
CA ASP A 16 31.46 -40.53 11.69
C ASP A 16 30.93 -40.12 13.07
N GLY A 17 29.65 -40.38 13.33
CA GLY A 17 28.98 -40.08 14.59
C GLY A 17 28.46 -38.66 14.73
N PHE A 18 28.49 -37.83 13.68
CA PHE A 18 27.81 -36.54 13.65
C PHE A 18 26.44 -36.64 12.99
N GLU A 19 25.45 -36.00 13.60
CA GLU A 19 24.09 -35.89 13.06
C GLU A 19 23.66 -34.42 13.04
N ARG A 20 23.02 -33.99 11.95
CA ARG A 20 22.46 -32.64 11.88
C ARG A 20 21.14 -32.57 12.65
N THR A 21 21.06 -31.67 13.63
CA THR A 21 19.90 -31.52 14.51
C THR A 21 19.03 -30.29 14.20
N GLY A 22 19.53 -29.32 13.45
CA GLY A 22 18.77 -28.10 13.16
C GLY A 22 19.39 -27.16 12.14
N TYR A 23 18.62 -26.14 11.79
CA TYR A 23 19.02 -25.05 10.90
C TYR A 23 18.41 -23.74 11.43
N ASP A 24 19.25 -22.73 11.62
CA ASP A 24 18.85 -21.36 11.91
C ASP A 24 18.83 -20.58 10.60
N ALA A 25 17.64 -20.13 10.18
CA ALA A 25 17.46 -19.42 8.92
C ALA A 25 17.96 -17.97 8.96
N ASP A 26 18.03 -17.36 10.15
CA ASP A 26 18.42 -15.96 10.32
C ASP A 26 19.94 -15.79 10.23
N THR A 27 20.68 -16.72 10.83
CA THR A 27 22.15 -16.77 10.77
C THR A 27 22.68 -17.65 9.64
N GLN A 28 21.79 -18.43 9.00
CA GLN A 28 22.12 -19.46 8.01
C GLN A 28 23.08 -20.52 8.54
N THR A 29 23.05 -20.83 9.83
CA THR A 29 23.94 -21.83 10.45
C THR A 29 23.22 -23.17 10.67
N TYR A 30 23.97 -24.26 10.53
CA TYR A 30 23.48 -25.61 10.83
C TYR A 30 24.02 -26.07 12.17
N THR A 31 23.16 -26.71 12.96
CA THR A 31 23.54 -27.31 14.25
C THR A 31 23.70 -28.82 14.10
N PHE A 32 24.77 -29.33 14.70
CA PHE A 32 25.16 -30.74 14.66
C PHE A 32 25.38 -31.25 16.07
N ARG A 33 25.17 -32.55 16.25
CA ARG A 33 25.41 -33.26 17.50
C ARG A 33 26.32 -34.45 17.23
N ASP A 34 27.35 -34.62 18.06
CA ASP A 34 28.23 -35.80 17.99
C ASP A 34 27.64 -37.00 18.78
N ALA A 35 28.30 -38.16 18.68
CA ALA A 35 27.91 -39.37 19.41
C ALA A 35 27.97 -39.23 20.94
N ASN A 36 28.69 -38.23 21.47
CA ASN A 36 28.80 -37.93 22.89
C ASN A 36 27.73 -36.92 23.35
N GLY A 37 26.94 -36.37 22.44
CA GLY A 37 25.91 -35.37 22.71
C GLY A 37 26.41 -33.92 22.73
N ASN A 38 27.66 -33.66 22.37
CA ASN A 38 28.20 -32.30 22.24
C ASN A 38 27.61 -31.60 21.01
N LEU A 39 27.37 -30.29 21.12
CA LEU A 39 26.83 -29.49 20.03
C LEU A 39 27.94 -28.78 19.24
N TYR A 40 27.71 -28.68 17.93
CA TYR A 40 28.58 -28.01 16.99
C TYR A 40 27.76 -27.16 16.02
N GLU A 41 28.35 -26.08 15.53
CA GLU A 41 27.76 -25.17 14.55
C GLU A 41 28.66 -25.00 13.33
N SER A 42 28.05 -24.86 12.16
CA SER A 42 28.75 -24.48 10.95
C SER A 42 28.94 -22.97 10.84
N GLU A 43 29.86 -22.55 9.97
CA GLU A 43 29.87 -21.19 9.43
C GLU A 43 28.54 -20.84 8.71
N PRO A 44 28.15 -19.55 8.65
CA PRO A 44 26.97 -19.08 7.91
C PRO A 44 26.98 -19.55 6.45
N GLY A 45 25.90 -20.20 6.03
CA GLY A 45 25.71 -20.70 4.66
C GLY A 45 26.46 -22.01 4.34
N ASN A 46 27.34 -22.48 5.22
CA ASN A 46 28.12 -23.70 5.00
C ASN A 46 27.39 -24.93 5.52
N ARG A 47 26.91 -25.79 4.62
CA ARG A 47 26.15 -26.98 5.01
C ARG A 47 27.01 -28.12 5.62
N TYR A 48 28.26 -28.28 5.19
CA TYR A 48 29.13 -29.41 5.60
C TYR A 48 30.61 -29.00 5.77
N GLY A 49 30.84 -27.74 6.17
CA GLY A 49 32.20 -27.18 6.31
C GLY A 49 32.84 -27.45 7.67
N GLU A 50 33.72 -26.55 8.10
CA GLU A 50 34.30 -26.60 9.44
C GLU A 50 33.23 -26.42 10.53
N LEU A 51 33.25 -27.31 11.53
CA LEU A 51 32.30 -27.33 12.64
C LEU A 51 32.96 -26.78 13.91
N GLN A 52 32.40 -25.71 14.48
CA GLN A 52 32.87 -25.10 15.71
C GLN A 52 32.08 -25.68 16.91
N ARG A 53 32.78 -26.03 18.00
CA ARG A 53 32.12 -26.56 19.21
C ARG A 53 31.40 -25.45 19.95
N VAL A 54 30.12 -25.64 20.24
CA VAL A 54 29.34 -24.72 21.05
C VAL A 54 29.52 -25.13 22.52
N ASP A 55 30.40 -24.43 23.23
CA ASP A 55 30.61 -24.66 24.66
C ASP A 55 29.36 -24.22 25.44
N SER A 56 28.54 -25.19 25.84
CA SER A 56 27.39 -24.97 26.71
C SER A 56 27.83 -24.70 28.16
N CYS A 57 28.46 -23.55 28.40
CA CYS A 57 28.76 -23.07 29.74
C CYS A 57 28.36 -21.60 29.86
N SER A 58 27.10 -21.36 30.25
CA SER A 58 26.65 -20.17 30.99
C SER A 58 25.19 -20.39 31.42
N ALA A 59 24.97 -21.36 32.30
CA ALA A 59 23.72 -21.52 33.03
C ALA A 59 23.97 -21.20 34.49
N ASP A 60 24.05 -19.91 34.81
CA ASP A 60 23.90 -19.44 36.19
C ASP A 60 22.78 -18.39 36.24
N THR A 61 21.71 -18.82 36.89
CA THR A 61 20.59 -18.02 37.40
C THR A 61 21.10 -17.09 38.50
N GLU A 62 20.65 -15.82 38.54
CA GLU A 62 20.09 -15.18 39.75
C GLU A 62 19.63 -13.71 39.50
N PRO A 63 18.65 -13.21 40.29
CA PRO A 63 17.90 -11.97 40.02
C PRO A 63 18.51 -10.71 40.70
N ALA A 64 17.94 -9.57 40.35
CA ALA A 64 18.40 -8.20 40.61
C ALA A 64 18.83 -7.84 42.05
N HIS A 65 19.95 -7.10 42.20
CA HIS A 65 20.04 -5.92 43.08
C HIS A 65 21.31 -5.06 42.81
N SER A 66 21.15 -3.74 42.96
CA SER A 66 22.09 -2.60 42.92
C SER A 66 23.50 -2.83 43.52
N THR A 67 24.61 -2.17 43.17
CA THR A 67 24.87 -0.71 43.13
C THR A 67 26.32 -0.46 42.63
N ILE A 68 26.51 0.64 41.88
CA ILE A 68 27.73 1.41 41.49
C ILE A 68 29.11 0.93 42.04
N ARG A 69 30.08 0.66 41.15
CA ARG A 69 31.51 0.39 41.46
C ARG A 69 32.38 1.66 41.37
N PRO A 70 33.33 1.89 42.32
CA PRO A 70 34.19 3.07 42.38
C PRO A 70 35.52 2.87 41.59
N ASP A 71 35.43 2.34 40.37
CA ASP A 71 36.59 1.83 39.63
C ASP A 71 36.96 2.68 38.39
N GLY A 72 36.05 3.51 37.88
CA GLY A 72 36.33 4.29 36.66
C GLY A 72 36.29 3.46 35.37
N ARG A 73 36.05 2.14 35.42
CA ARG A 73 35.63 1.37 34.24
C ARG A 73 34.23 1.77 33.81
N VAL A 74 34.12 2.17 32.54
CA VAL A 74 32.85 2.35 31.82
C VAL A 74 32.01 1.08 32.02
N PRO A 75 30.75 1.17 32.46
CA PRO A 75 29.90 -0.01 32.61
C PRO A 75 29.81 -0.73 31.26
N PRO A 76 29.78 -2.08 31.25
CA PRO A 76 29.48 -2.80 30.02
C PRO A 76 28.15 -2.29 29.48
N ARG A 77 28.11 -1.90 28.20
CA ARG A 77 26.94 -1.29 27.54
C ARG A 77 25.70 -2.07 27.91
N SER A 78 24.71 -1.38 28.47
CA SER A 78 23.48 -2.04 28.89
C SER A 78 22.77 -2.62 27.66
N PHE A 79 22.07 -3.74 27.83
CA PHE A 79 21.32 -4.37 26.74
C PHE A 79 20.34 -3.39 26.06
N ALA A 80 19.76 -2.45 26.82
CA ALA A 80 18.90 -1.39 26.30
C ALA A 80 19.64 -0.41 25.37
N GLU A 81 20.92 -0.15 25.63
CA GLU A 81 21.76 0.73 24.81
C GLU A 81 22.17 0.05 23.50
N ILE A 82 22.50 -1.25 23.55
CA ILE A 82 22.81 -2.07 22.36
C ILE A 82 21.58 -2.21 21.45
N LEU A 83 20.40 -2.44 22.04
CA LEU A 83 19.14 -2.47 21.30
C LEU A 83 18.84 -1.11 20.68
N GLY A 84 19.01 -0.02 21.43
CA GLY A 84 18.81 1.34 20.92
C GLY A 84 19.75 1.71 19.78
N GLU A 85 21.01 1.29 19.83
CA GLU A 85 21.99 1.49 18.75
C GLU A 85 21.62 0.72 17.48
N ARG A 86 21.20 -0.56 17.62
CA ARG A 86 20.69 -1.35 16.48
C ARG A 86 19.44 -0.72 15.87
N ASP A 87 18.50 -0.30 16.70
CA ASP A 87 17.24 0.31 16.25
C ASP A 87 17.50 1.62 15.47
N ASN A 88 18.49 2.40 15.92
CA ASN A 88 18.93 3.61 15.24
C ASN A 88 19.70 3.34 13.94
N ALA A 89 20.51 2.28 13.88
CA ALA A 89 21.19 1.85 12.66
C ALA A 89 20.17 1.38 11.59
N VAL A 90 19.22 0.53 11.99
CA VAL A 90 18.14 0.04 11.11
C VAL A 90 17.27 1.20 10.58
N LYS A 91 16.96 2.20 11.40
CA LYS A 91 16.21 3.39 10.95
C LYS A 91 16.96 4.22 9.92
N LYS A 92 18.29 4.32 10.03
CA LYS A 92 19.12 5.04 9.04
C LYS A 92 19.16 4.30 7.71
N ASP A 93 19.40 2.99 7.75
CA ASP A 93 19.42 2.14 6.56
C ASP A 93 18.07 2.16 5.83
N ASN A 94 16.96 2.03 6.56
CA ASN A 94 15.61 2.13 5.98
C ASN A 94 15.36 3.47 5.30
N ARG A 95 15.83 4.58 5.88
CA ARG A 95 15.64 5.92 5.30
C ARG A 95 16.48 6.10 4.03
N GLU A 96 17.68 5.54 3.98
CA GLU A 96 18.53 5.58 2.79
C GLU A 96 17.98 4.71 1.67
N ALA A 97 17.51 3.50 1.99
CA ALA A 97 16.84 2.62 1.04
C ALA A 97 15.57 3.26 0.46
N VAL A 98 14.72 3.87 1.30
CA VAL A 98 13.54 4.62 0.85
C VAL A 98 13.93 5.79 -0.05
N ARG A 99 15.02 6.51 0.24
CA ARG A 99 15.50 7.61 -0.59
C ARG A 99 15.94 7.15 -1.98
N MET A 100 16.50 5.95 -2.10
CA MET A 100 16.87 5.33 -3.38
C MET A 100 15.65 4.76 -4.14
N MET A 101 14.60 4.31 -3.43
CA MET A 101 13.36 3.81 -4.05
C MET A 101 12.34 4.91 -4.40
N LEU A 102 12.39 6.06 -3.70
CA LEU A 102 11.52 7.22 -3.90
C LEU A 102 11.39 7.67 -5.37
N PRO A 103 12.46 7.84 -6.17
CA PRO A 103 12.32 8.30 -7.55
C PRO A 103 11.47 7.36 -8.41
N PHE A 104 11.62 6.04 -8.27
CA PHE A 104 10.81 5.06 -9.00
C PHE A 104 9.36 5.05 -8.51
N ALA A 105 9.15 5.12 -7.19
CA ALA A 105 7.81 5.20 -6.61
C ALA A 105 7.05 6.45 -7.08
N LEU A 106 7.73 7.60 -7.19
CA LEU A 106 7.14 8.84 -7.72
C LEU A 106 6.76 8.71 -9.19
N LEU A 107 7.60 8.08 -10.02
CA LEU A 107 7.26 7.82 -11.43
C LEU A 107 6.04 6.92 -11.57
N VAL A 108 5.96 5.86 -10.76
CA VAL A 108 4.79 4.97 -10.73
C VAL A 108 3.53 5.71 -10.27
N LEU A 109 3.61 6.53 -9.22
CA LEU A 109 2.46 7.30 -8.72
C LEU A 109 1.98 8.30 -9.79
N VAL A 110 2.88 9.04 -10.44
CA VAL A 110 2.52 9.98 -11.51
C VAL A 110 1.90 9.24 -12.70
N PHE A 111 2.47 8.10 -13.10
CA PHE A 111 1.90 7.26 -14.16
C PHE A 111 0.50 6.75 -13.79
N LEU A 112 0.32 6.24 -12.57
CA LEU A 112 -0.97 5.80 -12.07
C LEU A 112 -1.96 6.96 -12.00
N MET A 113 -1.55 8.17 -11.60
CA MET A 113 -2.41 9.36 -11.65
C MET A 113 -2.80 9.75 -13.08
N LEU A 114 -1.89 9.64 -14.05
CA LEU A 114 -2.19 9.93 -15.46
C LEU A 114 -3.15 8.89 -16.05
N VAL A 115 -2.92 7.60 -15.76
CA VAL A 115 -3.81 6.51 -16.16
C VAL A 115 -5.15 6.66 -15.47
N PHE A 116 -5.18 6.95 -14.18
CA PHE A 116 -6.41 7.19 -13.44
C PHE A 116 -7.14 8.41 -13.98
N LYS A 117 -6.46 9.52 -14.31
CA LYS A 117 -7.07 10.68 -14.99
C LYS A 117 -7.61 10.33 -16.38
N LEU A 118 -6.98 9.39 -17.08
CA LEU A 118 -7.40 8.95 -18.41
C LEU A 118 -8.61 8.01 -18.35
N LEU A 119 -8.63 7.08 -17.38
CA LEU A 119 -9.69 6.09 -17.17
C LEU A 119 -10.89 6.69 -16.41
N TYR A 120 -10.60 7.46 -15.37
CA TYR A 120 -11.50 8.36 -14.69
C TYR A 120 -11.18 9.77 -15.18
N ARG A 121 -11.62 10.12 -16.39
CA ARG A 121 -11.97 11.52 -16.62
C ARG A 121 -13.10 11.80 -15.64
N PRO A 122 -12.93 12.57 -14.55
CA PRO A 122 -14.11 13.17 -13.96
C PRO A 122 -14.73 13.95 -15.11
N GLU A 123 -16.00 13.68 -15.43
CA GLU A 123 -16.83 14.73 -15.97
C GLU A 123 -16.66 15.86 -14.97
N THR A 124 -15.76 16.79 -15.28
CA THR A 124 -15.82 18.10 -14.70
C THR A 124 -17.20 18.57 -15.12
N ASP A 125 -18.15 18.39 -14.23
CA ASP A 125 -19.31 19.26 -14.07
C ASP A 125 -18.74 20.65 -13.73
N HIS A 126 -17.95 21.21 -14.66
CA HIS A 126 -18.23 22.55 -15.09
C HIS A 126 -19.70 22.42 -15.45
N GLY A 127 -20.55 22.94 -14.57
CA GLY A 127 -21.91 23.29 -14.93
C GLY A 127 -21.77 24.10 -16.20
N ASP A 128 -21.83 23.36 -17.31
CA ASP A 128 -21.95 23.86 -18.64
C ASP A 128 -23.35 24.45 -18.53
N ARG A 129 -23.40 25.72 -18.10
CA ARG A 129 -24.43 26.61 -18.59
C ARG A 129 -24.28 26.44 -20.09
N GLN A 130 -25.04 25.50 -20.65
CA GLN A 130 -25.37 25.49 -22.04
C GLN A 130 -25.95 26.87 -22.23
N VAL A 131 -25.13 27.81 -22.66
CA VAL A 131 -25.56 29.16 -22.94
C VAL A 131 -26.46 28.98 -24.15
N VAL A 132 -27.76 28.77 -23.88
CA VAL A 132 -28.75 28.66 -24.93
C VAL A 132 -28.86 30.07 -25.49
N ASP A 133 -28.34 30.26 -26.70
CA ASP A 133 -28.37 31.57 -27.35
C ASP A 133 -29.79 31.84 -27.85
N CYS A 134 -30.61 32.40 -26.96
CA CYS A 134 -31.99 32.75 -27.23
C CYS A 134 -32.06 33.99 -28.15
N ALA A 135 -32.94 33.94 -29.15
CA ALA A 135 -33.11 35.06 -30.08
C ALA A 135 -33.63 36.33 -29.39
N GLN A 136 -33.46 37.48 -30.05
CA GLN A 136 -33.92 38.78 -29.55
C GLN A 136 -35.43 38.73 -29.18
N GLY A 137 -35.75 38.97 -27.90
CA GLY A 137 -37.11 38.88 -27.36
C GLY A 137 -37.41 37.60 -26.57
N SER A 138 -36.45 36.69 -26.44
CA SER A 138 -36.52 35.51 -25.59
C SER A 138 -35.38 35.47 -24.57
N HIS A 139 -35.61 34.82 -23.44
CA HIS A 139 -34.62 34.62 -22.39
C HIS A 139 -34.56 33.16 -21.96
N GLU A 140 -33.41 32.72 -21.46
CA GLU A 140 -33.20 31.37 -20.96
C GLU A 140 -33.74 31.24 -19.53
N ILE A 141 -34.55 30.21 -19.30
CA ILE A 141 -34.92 29.74 -17.96
C ILE A 141 -34.37 28.33 -17.73
N GLN A 142 -34.12 27.99 -16.47
CA GLN A 142 -33.63 26.66 -16.09
C GLN A 142 -34.79 25.78 -15.66
N ILE A 143 -34.83 24.56 -16.19
CA ILE A 143 -35.83 23.55 -15.81
C ILE A 143 -35.56 23.07 -14.38
N ALA A 144 -36.56 23.21 -13.51
CA ALA A 144 -36.52 22.69 -12.15
C ALA A 144 -37.13 21.28 -12.08
N HIS A 145 -36.91 20.61 -10.95
CA HIS A 145 -37.50 19.30 -10.71
C HIS A 145 -39.04 19.36 -10.74
N GLY A 146 -39.65 18.64 -11.68
CA GLY A 146 -41.10 18.56 -11.85
C GLY A 146 -41.68 19.48 -12.91
N ASP A 147 -40.88 20.36 -13.51
CA ASP A 147 -41.33 21.16 -14.65
C ASP A 147 -41.54 20.28 -15.89
N THR A 148 -42.55 20.62 -16.68
CA THR A 148 -42.85 20.00 -17.96
C THR A 148 -43.00 21.05 -19.04
N CYS A 149 -42.73 20.71 -20.30
CA CYS A 149 -42.96 21.63 -21.42
C CYS A 149 -44.40 22.17 -21.45
N TRP A 150 -45.37 21.35 -21.06
CA TRP A 150 -46.78 21.75 -21.00
C TRP A 150 -47.03 22.81 -19.93
N GLU A 151 -46.50 22.61 -18.72
CA GLU A 151 -46.67 23.57 -17.63
C GLU A 151 -45.95 24.89 -17.92
N VAL A 152 -44.72 24.83 -18.48
CA VAL A 152 -43.96 26.02 -18.90
C VAL A 152 -44.72 26.78 -19.99
N ALA A 153 -45.20 26.09 -21.03
CA ALA A 153 -45.96 26.71 -22.11
C ALA A 153 -47.28 27.33 -21.59
N GLN A 154 -47.99 26.62 -20.71
CA GLN A 154 -49.26 27.10 -20.17
C GLN A 154 -49.10 28.34 -19.29
N ARG A 155 -48.04 28.41 -18.47
CA ARG A 155 -47.72 29.62 -17.67
C ARG A 155 -47.49 30.85 -18.55
N LEU A 156 -46.98 30.64 -19.77
CA LEU A 156 -46.70 31.69 -20.75
C LEU A 156 -47.87 31.92 -21.73
N GLY A 157 -48.94 31.15 -21.63
CA GLY A 157 -50.09 31.23 -22.55
C GLY A 157 -49.80 30.71 -23.96
N LEU A 158 -48.74 29.90 -24.14
CA LEU A 158 -48.29 29.35 -25.42
C LEU A 158 -48.73 27.89 -25.58
N GLY A 159 -48.77 27.42 -26.83
CA GLY A 159 -48.82 25.98 -27.10
C GLY A 159 -47.44 25.33 -26.96
N VAL A 160 -47.38 24.03 -26.59
CA VAL A 160 -46.09 23.29 -26.51
C VAL A 160 -45.33 23.33 -27.83
N LYS A 161 -46.03 23.21 -28.97
CA LYS A 161 -45.43 23.30 -30.31
C LYS A 161 -44.87 24.69 -30.61
N GLU A 162 -45.49 25.73 -30.08
CA GLU A 162 -45.06 27.12 -30.25
C GLU A 162 -43.82 27.39 -29.41
N LEU A 163 -43.80 26.90 -28.16
CA LEU A 163 -42.62 26.93 -27.29
C LEU A 163 -41.42 26.21 -27.93
N LEU A 164 -41.60 24.99 -28.44
CA LEU A 164 -40.54 24.23 -29.12
C LEU A 164 -40.13 24.82 -30.48
N GLY A 165 -41.02 25.61 -31.10
CA GLY A 165 -40.74 26.31 -32.36
C GLY A 165 -39.90 27.58 -32.18
N LEU A 166 -39.62 28.00 -30.94
CA LEU A 166 -38.75 29.14 -30.68
C LEU A 166 -37.30 28.82 -31.00
N HIS A 167 -36.60 29.82 -31.51
CA HIS A 167 -35.17 29.73 -31.76
C HIS A 167 -34.41 29.42 -30.45
N GLY A 168 -33.60 28.36 -30.47
CA GLY A 168 -32.90 27.85 -29.29
C GLY A 168 -33.55 26.61 -28.65
N ASN A 169 -34.80 26.28 -29.00
CA ASN A 169 -35.53 25.13 -28.46
C ASN A 169 -35.59 23.91 -29.39
N GLU A 170 -34.88 23.95 -30.53
CA GLU A 170 -34.95 22.92 -31.59
C GLU A 170 -34.50 21.53 -31.12
N LEU A 171 -33.61 21.47 -30.12
CA LEU A 171 -33.04 20.24 -29.56
C LEU A 171 -33.68 19.83 -28.24
N ILE A 172 -34.77 20.47 -27.83
CA ILE A 172 -35.44 20.17 -26.57
C ILE A 172 -36.44 19.03 -26.79
N ASP A 173 -36.17 17.92 -26.09
CA ASP A 173 -37.08 16.79 -26.00
C ASP A 173 -37.88 16.89 -24.69
N CYS A 174 -39.21 17.01 -24.83
CA CYS A 174 -40.11 17.13 -23.69
C CYS A 174 -40.25 15.84 -22.87
N ASP A 175 -39.94 14.69 -23.45
CA ASP A 175 -39.98 13.39 -22.75
C ASP A 175 -38.69 13.12 -21.96
N ALA A 176 -37.61 13.86 -22.29
CA ALA A 176 -36.27 13.68 -21.72
C ALA A 176 -35.70 14.97 -21.11
N LEU A 177 -36.55 15.76 -20.46
CA LEU A 177 -36.16 17.03 -19.83
C LEU A 177 -35.19 16.79 -18.65
N ARG A 178 -34.06 17.50 -18.63
CA ARG A 178 -33.06 17.41 -17.56
C ARG A 178 -33.18 18.58 -16.58
N ILE A 179 -32.94 18.30 -15.30
CA ILE A 179 -32.89 19.33 -14.26
C ILE A 179 -31.66 20.21 -14.50
N GLY A 180 -31.84 21.53 -14.51
CA GLY A 180 -30.78 22.49 -14.83
C GLY A 180 -30.49 22.62 -16.33
N GLN A 181 -31.37 22.11 -17.19
CA GLN A 181 -31.32 22.39 -18.63
C GLN A 181 -31.94 23.76 -18.92
N GLY A 182 -31.29 24.53 -19.79
CA GLY A 182 -31.81 25.80 -20.30
C GLY A 182 -32.88 25.62 -21.38
N ILE A 183 -33.95 26.41 -21.31
CA ILE A 183 -34.98 26.54 -22.34
C ILE A 183 -35.25 28.03 -22.63
N CYS A 184 -35.39 28.40 -23.90
CA CYS A 184 -35.73 29.76 -24.30
C CYS A 184 -37.24 30.00 -24.17
N VAL A 185 -37.61 31.07 -23.50
CA VAL A 185 -39.01 31.51 -23.33
C VAL A 185 -39.15 32.98 -23.73
N PRO A 186 -40.26 33.40 -24.34
CA PRO A 186 -40.47 34.80 -24.69
C PRO A 186 -40.71 35.63 -23.42
N MET A 187 -40.34 36.92 -23.48
CA MET A 187 -40.59 37.89 -22.42
C MET A 187 -42.01 38.49 -22.51
#